data_AF-A0A9E0WLG4-F1
#
_entry.id   AF-A0A9E0WLG4-F1
#
_cell.length_a   1.000
_cell.length_b   1.000
_cell.length_c   1.000
_cell.angle_alpha   90.00
_cell.angle_beta   90.00
_cell.angle_gamma   90.00
#
_symmetry.space_group_name_H-M   'P 1'
#
loop_
_entity.id
_entity.type
_entity.pdbx_description
1 polymer ?
#
loop_
_entity_poly.entity_id
_entity_poly.type
_entity_poly.pdbx_seq_one_letter_code
_entity_poly.pdbx_strand_id
1 'polypeptide(L)'
;MTSDFETQLLEHESLHKLIKEHDINTFAKLPSKDTFSEAFIDWISPKYYDAFVSIYNTHLGQKSESKVVKVINSPWICNTETKERLVAMLIPRLEAAEQLSKELQQSIDGNKDLEVIIQVSGSLANSVLNYPNKAIFEVEHPNIISKKNNIIDHALSICEELKQYKASSSVEFTFFNGLLDKMKSIHFNEEQQQRYDACLSKSKSSSNKYIAITVVIAIIALIRLIAAIA
;
A
#
# COMPACT_ATOMS: atom_id res chain seq x y z
N MET A 1 22.80 1.28 36.26
CA MET A 1 22.36 0.54 35.06
C MET A 1 21.76 1.47 34.00
N THR A 2 20.89 2.43 34.33
CA THR A 2 20.31 3.36 33.33
C THR A 2 21.30 4.24 32.56
N SER A 3 22.45 4.60 33.16
CA SER A 3 23.51 5.35 32.47
C SER A 3 24.15 4.58 31.30
N ASP A 4 24.10 3.25 31.34
CA ASP A 4 24.68 2.37 30.32
C ASP A 4 23.77 2.30 29.08
N PHE A 5 22.46 2.23 29.28
CA PHE A 5 21.48 2.19 28.19
C PHE A 5 21.36 3.52 27.44
N GLU A 6 21.49 4.67 28.11
CA GLU A 6 21.54 5.96 27.41
C GLU A 6 22.79 6.06 26.53
N THR A 7 23.93 5.52 26.98
CA THR A 7 25.16 5.46 26.19
C THR A 7 24.99 4.54 24.98
N GLN A 8 24.43 3.34 25.19
CA GLN A 8 24.11 2.41 24.11
C GLN A 8 23.14 3.02 23.09
N LEU A 9 22.16 3.82 23.52
CA LEU A 9 21.25 4.52 22.61
C LEU A 9 22.01 5.54 21.74
N LEU A 10 22.93 6.31 22.32
CA LEU A 10 23.73 7.31 21.62
C LEU A 10 24.63 6.71 20.52
N GLU A 11 25.07 5.47 20.68
CA GLU A 11 25.86 4.74 19.66
C GLU A 11 25.05 4.43 18.39
N HIS A 12 23.71 4.52 18.46
CA HIS A 12 22.81 4.27 17.34
C HIS A 12 22.05 5.55 16.93
N GLU A 13 22.72 6.44 16.19
CA GLU A 13 22.22 7.78 15.80
C GLU A 13 20.76 7.79 15.33
N SER A 14 20.37 6.89 14.42
CA SER A 14 19.00 6.85 13.88
C SER A 14 17.95 6.43 14.92
N LEU A 15 18.31 5.54 15.83
CA LEU A 15 17.45 5.12 16.93
C LEU A 15 17.39 6.21 18.01
N HIS A 16 18.53 6.82 18.35
CA HIS A 16 18.59 7.97 19.24
C HIS A 16 17.67 9.09 18.75
N LYS A 17 17.75 9.44 17.45
CA LYS A 17 16.90 10.48 16.85
C LYS A 17 15.41 10.13 16.95
N LEU A 18 15.05 8.90 16.62
CA LEU A 18 13.68 8.41 16.76
C LEU A 18 13.18 8.59 18.20
N ILE A 19 13.97 8.15 19.18
CA ILE A 19 13.57 8.11 20.59
C ILE A 19 13.57 9.48 21.26
N LYS A 20 14.56 10.34 20.98
CA LYS A 20 14.74 11.61 21.69
C LYS A 20 14.13 12.80 20.96
N GLU A 21 14.10 12.76 19.62
CA GLU A 21 13.59 13.86 18.79
C GLU A 21 12.24 13.54 18.14
N HIS A 22 11.74 12.31 18.29
CA HIS A 22 10.52 11.83 17.62
C HIS A 22 10.57 12.06 16.11
N ASP A 23 11.76 11.89 15.53
CA ASP A 23 12.00 12.08 14.10
C ASP A 23 12.67 10.85 13.50
N ILE A 24 12.28 10.55 12.25
CA ILE A 24 12.88 9.48 11.47
C ILE A 24 13.19 9.99 10.08
N ASN A 25 14.46 9.85 9.68
CA ASN A 25 14.86 10.09 8.30
C ASN A 25 14.40 8.91 7.44
N THR A 26 13.74 9.20 6.31
CA THR A 26 13.24 8.17 5.38
C THR A 26 14.35 7.27 4.83
N PHE A 27 15.59 7.75 4.80
CA PHE A 27 16.77 7.00 4.33
C PHE A 27 17.55 6.30 5.45
N ALA A 28 17.24 6.60 6.72
CA ALA A 28 17.93 5.99 7.85
C ALA A 28 17.61 4.49 7.96
N LYS A 29 18.57 3.69 8.42
CA LYS A 29 18.36 2.29 8.76
C LYS A 29 18.39 2.16 10.28
N LEU A 30 17.30 1.67 10.87
CA LEU A 30 17.32 1.30 12.28
C LEU A 30 18.08 -0.03 12.45
N PRO A 31 18.78 -0.20 13.58
CA PRO A 31 19.40 -1.48 13.93
C PRO A 31 18.36 -2.60 14.07
N SER A 32 18.79 -3.85 13.91
CA SER A 32 17.92 -5.00 14.19
C SER A 32 17.60 -5.06 15.68
N LYS A 33 16.43 -5.58 16.05
CA LYS A 33 16.09 -5.85 17.45
C LYS A 33 17.10 -6.80 18.11
N ASP A 34 17.64 -7.73 17.34
CA ASP A 34 18.58 -8.78 17.82
C ASP A 34 19.95 -8.22 18.24
N THR A 35 20.24 -6.95 17.97
CA THR A 35 21.50 -6.32 18.42
C THR A 35 21.45 -5.87 19.89
N PHE A 36 20.28 -5.95 20.53
CA PHE A 36 20.06 -5.43 21.87
C PHE A 36 19.74 -6.54 22.87
N SER A 37 20.15 -6.32 24.12
CA SER A 37 19.74 -7.17 25.23
C SER A 37 18.25 -6.99 25.54
N GLU A 38 17.61 -8.00 26.11
CA GLU A 38 16.21 -7.91 26.55
C GLU A 38 15.99 -6.75 27.52
N ALA A 39 16.93 -6.52 28.44
CA ALA A 39 16.85 -5.41 29.40
C ALA A 39 16.87 -4.03 28.72
N PHE A 40 17.65 -3.86 27.64
CA PHE A 40 17.63 -2.63 26.85
C PHE A 40 16.30 -2.48 26.10
N ILE A 41 15.80 -3.57 25.51
CA ILE A 41 14.51 -3.59 24.81
C ILE A 41 13.37 -3.19 25.77
N ASP A 42 13.32 -3.72 26.97
CA ASP A 42 12.29 -3.34 27.95
C ASP A 42 12.40 -1.88 28.36
N TRP A 43 13.61 -1.37 28.52
CA TRP A 43 13.85 0.03 28.87
C TRP A 43 13.47 1.01 27.74
N ILE A 44 13.72 0.66 26.47
CA ILE A 44 13.45 1.53 25.32
C ILE A 44 11.99 1.43 24.84
N SER A 45 11.33 0.29 25.06
CA SER A 45 9.96 -0.01 24.61
C SER A 45 8.94 1.11 24.85
N PRO A 46 8.75 1.64 26.09
CA PRO A 46 7.78 2.72 26.30
C PRO A 46 8.15 4.00 25.52
N LYS A 47 9.44 4.32 25.37
CA LYS A 47 9.89 5.50 24.62
C LYS A 47 9.70 5.31 23.12
N TYR A 48 9.90 4.08 22.63
CA TYR A 48 9.64 3.72 21.25
C TYR A 48 8.15 3.88 20.91
N TYR A 49 7.26 3.44 21.81
CA TYR A 49 5.83 3.67 21.67
C TYR A 49 5.51 5.16 21.53
N ASP A 50 6.00 5.99 22.44
CA ASP A 50 5.73 7.43 22.43
C ASP A 50 6.23 8.11 21.16
N ALA A 51 7.45 7.76 20.70
CA ALA A 51 8.01 8.25 19.45
C ALA A 51 7.17 7.82 18.23
N PHE A 52 6.76 6.55 18.18
CA PHE A 52 5.91 6.03 17.11
C PHE A 52 4.57 6.78 17.05
N VAL A 53 3.88 6.91 18.20
CA VAL A 53 2.61 7.63 18.31
C VAL A 53 2.76 9.07 17.85
N SER A 54 3.83 9.73 18.29
CA SER A 54 4.13 11.12 17.96
C SER A 54 4.34 11.30 16.45
N ILE A 55 5.16 10.47 15.81
CA ILE A 55 5.39 10.49 14.36
C ILE A 55 4.09 10.22 13.61
N TYR A 56 3.35 9.18 14.02
CA TYR A 56 2.11 8.78 13.38
C TYR A 56 1.08 9.92 13.40
N ASN A 57 0.79 10.49 14.57
CA ASN A 57 -0.20 11.55 14.73
C ASN A 57 0.23 12.88 14.07
N THR A 58 1.53 13.19 14.06
CA THR A 58 2.04 14.46 13.50
C THR A 58 2.08 14.45 11.97
N HIS A 59 2.34 13.29 11.35
CA HIS A 59 2.67 13.22 9.93
C HIS A 59 1.64 12.51 9.06
N LEU A 60 0.66 11.81 9.65
CA LEU A 60 -0.41 11.18 8.89
C LEU A 60 -1.27 12.23 8.16
N GLY A 61 -1.52 12.03 6.87
CA GLY A 61 -2.26 12.98 6.03
C GLY A 61 -1.51 14.28 5.72
N GLN A 62 -0.23 14.40 6.11
CA GLN A 62 0.60 15.57 5.85
C GLN A 62 1.58 15.32 4.68
N LYS A 63 2.25 16.38 4.21
CA LYS A 63 3.29 16.27 3.16
C LYS A 63 4.43 15.31 3.53
N SER A 64 4.65 15.08 4.83
CA SER A 64 5.68 14.19 5.37
C SER A 64 5.15 12.80 5.76
N GLU A 65 4.04 12.34 5.18
CA GLU A 65 3.45 11.02 5.43
C GLU A 65 4.42 9.85 5.15
N SER A 66 5.46 10.08 4.33
CA SER A 66 6.56 9.12 4.14
C SER A 66 7.27 8.72 5.45
N LYS A 67 7.26 9.60 6.47
CA LYS A 67 7.79 9.28 7.81
C LYS A 67 6.93 8.26 8.55
N VAL A 68 5.60 8.31 8.34
CA VAL A 68 4.66 7.32 8.89
C VAL A 68 4.94 5.95 8.27
N VAL A 69 5.03 5.91 6.93
CA VAL A 69 5.39 4.69 6.20
C VAL A 69 6.75 4.16 6.68
N LYS A 70 7.72 5.06 6.88
CA LYS A 70 9.05 4.69 7.33
C LYS A 70 9.05 4.08 8.73
N VAL A 71 8.35 4.67 9.69
CA VAL A 71 8.34 4.17 11.07
C VAL A 71 7.61 2.82 11.16
N ILE A 72 6.53 2.62 10.39
CA ILE A 72 5.81 1.35 10.32
C ILE A 72 6.71 0.24 9.76
N ASN A 73 7.40 0.50 8.64
CA ASN A 73 8.23 -0.49 7.94
C ASN A 73 9.62 -0.70 8.57
N SER A 74 9.99 0.08 9.58
CA SER A 74 11.26 -0.11 10.27
C SER A 74 11.15 -1.25 11.29
N PRO A 75 12.25 -1.92 11.67
CA PRO A 75 12.23 -2.88 12.78
C PRO A 75 11.60 -2.27 14.04
N TRP A 76 10.65 -3.00 14.64
CA TRP A 76 10.04 -2.59 15.90
C TRP A 76 10.95 -3.01 17.06
N ILE A 77 11.71 -2.04 17.56
CA ILE A 77 12.67 -2.22 18.66
C ILE A 77 11.92 -2.09 19.98
N CYS A 78 11.01 -3.04 20.22
CA CYS A 78 10.17 -3.06 21.40
C CYS A 78 9.85 -4.50 21.85
N ASN A 79 9.43 -4.63 23.10
CA ASN A 79 8.95 -5.87 23.68
C ASN A 79 7.54 -6.22 23.16
N THR A 80 7.07 -7.42 23.51
CA THR A 80 5.78 -7.96 23.04
C THR A 80 4.61 -7.09 23.48
N GLU A 81 4.58 -6.65 24.74
CA GLU A 81 3.50 -5.78 25.26
C GLU A 81 3.38 -4.50 24.44
N THR A 82 4.51 -3.86 24.14
CA THR A 82 4.53 -2.63 23.34
C THR A 82 4.15 -2.89 21.90
N LYS A 83 4.58 -4.02 21.32
CA LYS A 83 4.15 -4.44 19.98
C LYS A 83 2.63 -4.55 19.89
N GLU A 84 1.99 -5.18 20.87
CA GLU A 84 0.52 -5.30 20.92
C GLU A 84 -0.15 -3.93 21.02
N ARG A 85 0.40 -2.99 21.81
CA ARG A 85 -0.10 -1.62 21.89
C ARG A 85 0.02 -0.84 20.58
N LEU A 86 1.13 -1.02 19.86
CA LEU A 86 1.32 -0.43 18.52
C LEU A 86 0.30 -0.99 17.54
N VAL A 87 0.10 -2.31 17.52
CA VAL A 87 -0.93 -2.95 16.70
C VAL A 87 -2.31 -2.38 17.05
N ALA A 88 -2.68 -2.34 18.33
CA ALA A 88 -3.97 -1.82 18.76
C ALA A 88 -4.24 -0.38 18.30
N MET A 89 -3.20 0.46 18.20
CA MET A 89 -3.32 1.81 17.65
C MET A 89 -3.57 1.83 16.13
N LEU A 90 -2.98 0.89 15.38
CA LEU A 90 -3.10 0.83 13.92
C LEU A 90 -4.43 0.21 13.47
N ILE A 91 -5.04 -0.66 14.28
CA ILE A 91 -6.28 -1.39 13.95
C ILE A 91 -7.46 -0.48 13.56
N PRO A 92 -7.80 0.60 14.30
CA PRO A 92 -8.91 1.48 13.92
C PRO A 92 -8.82 2.06 12.50
N ARG A 93 -7.60 2.29 12.01
CA ARG A 93 -7.39 2.74 10.62
C ARG A 93 -7.74 1.65 9.62
N LEU A 94 -7.37 0.40 9.90
CA LEU A 94 -7.73 -0.72 9.04
C LEU A 94 -9.22 -1.00 9.08
N GLU A 95 -9.89 -0.82 10.22
CA GLU A 95 -11.35 -0.94 10.33
C GLU A 95 -12.06 0.09 9.44
N ALA A 96 -11.61 1.34 9.47
CA ALA A 96 -12.14 2.37 8.58
C ALA A 96 -11.90 2.04 7.10
N ALA A 97 -10.72 1.50 6.75
CA ALA A 97 -10.40 1.10 5.38
C ALA A 97 -11.19 -0.13 4.92
N GLU A 98 -11.43 -1.08 5.81
CA GLU A 98 -12.26 -2.28 5.59
C GLU A 98 -13.72 -1.88 5.34
N GLN A 99 -14.28 -1.02 6.19
CA GLN A 99 -15.64 -0.51 6.01
C GLN A 99 -15.78 0.27 4.71
N LEU A 100 -14.85 1.20 4.43
CA LEU A 100 -14.87 1.97 3.19
C LEU A 100 -14.74 1.07 1.96
N SER A 101 -13.81 0.10 1.96
CA SER A 101 -13.63 -0.80 0.81
C SER A 101 -14.88 -1.63 0.52
N LYS A 102 -15.63 -2.04 1.56
CA LYS A 102 -16.92 -2.71 1.43
C LYS A 102 -17.99 -1.80 0.82
N GLU A 103 -18.11 -0.57 1.29
CA GLU A 103 -19.06 0.43 0.75
C GLU A 103 -18.78 0.74 -0.73
N LEU A 104 -17.50 0.88 -1.08
CA LEU A 104 -17.06 1.09 -2.46
C LEU A 104 -17.38 -0.12 -3.36
N GLN A 105 -17.19 -1.34 -2.85
CA GLN A 105 -17.56 -2.57 -3.56
C GLN A 105 -19.07 -2.62 -3.83
N GLN A 106 -19.90 -2.29 -2.84
CA GLN A 106 -21.36 -2.24 -3.01
C GLN A 106 -21.80 -1.16 -4.00
N SER A 107 -21.09 -0.03 -4.04
CA SER A 107 -21.43 1.09 -4.92
C SER A 107 -21.19 0.79 -6.41
N ILE A 108 -20.21 -0.07 -6.71
CA ILE A 108 -19.82 -0.39 -8.09
C ILE A 108 -20.52 -1.62 -8.66
N ASP A 109 -21.10 -2.48 -7.83
CA ASP A 109 -21.73 -3.74 -8.26
C ASP A 109 -22.84 -3.50 -9.29
N GLY A 110 -22.60 -3.91 -10.54
CA GLY A 110 -23.48 -3.67 -11.68
C GLY A 110 -23.63 -2.21 -12.12
N ASN A 111 -22.87 -1.28 -11.53
CA ASN A 111 -22.98 0.15 -11.77
C ASN A 111 -22.05 0.63 -12.89
N LYS A 112 -22.65 1.13 -13.97
CA LYS A 112 -21.94 1.61 -15.17
C LYS A 112 -21.78 3.13 -15.24
N ASP A 113 -22.21 3.85 -14.20
CA ASP A 113 -22.09 5.30 -14.17
C ASP A 113 -20.60 5.69 -14.05
N LEU A 114 -20.13 6.48 -15.01
CA LEU A 114 -18.74 6.94 -15.06
C LEU A 114 -18.38 7.77 -13.81
N GLU A 115 -19.31 8.57 -13.29
CA GLU A 115 -19.07 9.37 -12.08
C GLU A 115 -18.82 8.46 -10.87
N VAL A 116 -19.62 7.40 -10.74
CA VAL A 116 -19.44 6.39 -9.69
C VAL A 116 -18.11 5.65 -9.86
N ILE A 117 -17.75 5.26 -11.09
CA ILE A 117 -16.46 4.61 -11.38
C ILE A 117 -15.28 5.50 -10.97
N ILE A 118 -15.33 6.78 -11.31
CA ILE A 118 -14.30 7.77 -10.95
C ILE A 118 -14.19 7.87 -9.43
N GLN A 119 -15.32 8.07 -8.74
CA GLN A 119 -15.36 8.21 -7.28
C GLN A 119 -14.84 6.97 -6.57
N VAL A 120 -15.31 5.78 -6.97
CA VAL A 120 -14.91 4.49 -6.38
C VAL A 120 -13.42 4.26 -6.59
N SER A 121 -12.94 4.42 -7.82
CA SER A 121 -11.53 4.17 -8.14
C SER A 121 -10.60 5.16 -7.44
N GLY A 122 -10.97 6.44 -7.39
CA GLY A 122 -10.21 7.47 -6.67
C GLY A 122 -10.16 7.20 -5.16
N SER A 123 -11.30 6.84 -4.56
CA SER A 123 -11.39 6.54 -3.12
C SER A 123 -10.64 5.26 -2.76
N LEU A 124 -10.77 4.21 -3.57
CA LEU A 124 -10.02 2.97 -3.37
C LEU A 124 -8.50 3.21 -3.47
N ALA A 125 -8.04 3.97 -4.47
CA ALA A 125 -6.62 4.26 -4.66
C ALA A 125 -6.02 5.13 -3.54
N ASN A 126 -6.73 6.16 -3.10
CA ASN A 126 -6.18 7.21 -2.23
C ASN A 126 -6.54 7.04 -0.74
N SER A 127 -7.64 6.36 -0.42
CA SER A 127 -8.11 6.22 0.96
C SER A 127 -7.90 4.79 1.49
N VAL A 128 -8.02 3.78 0.63
CA VAL A 128 -7.90 2.36 1.02
C VAL A 128 -6.51 1.80 0.69
N LEU A 129 -6.05 1.94 -0.55
CA LEU A 129 -4.76 1.40 -1.04
C LEU A 129 -3.63 2.44 -0.99
N ASN A 130 -3.69 3.38 -0.06
CA ASN A 130 -2.62 4.36 0.16
C ASN A 130 -1.39 3.74 0.82
N TYR A 131 -0.28 4.49 0.80
CA TYR A 131 1.00 4.03 1.32
C TYR A 131 0.98 3.68 2.80
N PRO A 132 0.33 4.46 3.70
CA PRO A 132 0.23 4.07 5.11
C PRO A 132 -0.48 2.73 5.30
N ASN A 133 -1.63 2.50 4.66
CA ASN A 133 -2.35 1.23 4.80
C ASN A 133 -1.51 0.06 4.29
N LYS A 134 -0.83 0.23 3.16
CA LYS A 134 0.10 -0.78 2.64
C LYS A 134 1.26 -1.07 3.58
N ALA A 135 1.82 -0.05 4.24
CA ALA A 135 2.84 -0.27 5.26
C ALA A 135 2.30 -1.13 6.41
N ILE A 136 1.07 -0.86 6.86
CA ILE A 136 0.42 -1.65 7.91
C ILE A 136 0.16 -3.09 7.44
N PHE A 137 -0.18 -3.32 6.16
CA PHE A 137 -0.40 -4.67 5.60
C PHE A 137 0.81 -5.59 5.65
N GLU A 138 2.02 -5.05 5.83
CA GLU A 138 3.25 -5.81 5.96
C GLU A 138 3.55 -6.23 7.40
N VAL A 139 2.75 -5.77 8.38
CA VAL A 139 2.90 -6.18 9.77
C VAL A 139 2.31 -7.58 9.97
N GLU A 140 3.17 -8.54 10.29
CA GLU A 140 2.79 -9.93 10.60
C GLU A 140 2.11 -10.03 11.98
N HIS A 141 0.82 -9.69 11.99
CA HIS A 141 -0.05 -9.84 13.15
C HIS A 141 -1.43 -10.38 12.73
N PRO A 142 -2.01 -11.40 13.39
CA PRO A 142 -3.25 -12.05 12.96
C PRO A 142 -4.41 -11.08 12.67
N ASN A 143 -4.63 -10.09 13.55
CA ASN A 143 -5.70 -9.10 13.36
C ASN A 143 -5.46 -8.19 12.14
N ILE A 144 -4.20 -7.86 11.84
CA ILE A 144 -3.84 -7.07 10.67
C ILE A 144 -4.02 -7.90 9.40
N ILE A 145 -3.55 -9.16 9.42
CA ILE A 145 -3.67 -10.10 8.29
C ILE A 145 -5.14 -10.33 7.93
N SER A 146 -6.00 -10.56 8.93
CA SER A 146 -7.44 -10.75 8.70
C SER A 146 -8.06 -9.52 8.01
N LYS A 147 -7.79 -8.31 8.51
CA LYS A 147 -8.33 -7.08 7.92
C LYS A 147 -7.77 -6.78 6.54
N LYS A 148 -6.46 -6.97 6.36
CA LYS A 148 -5.79 -6.90 5.06
C LYS A 148 -6.52 -7.80 4.07
N ASN A 149 -6.76 -9.06 4.41
CA ASN A 149 -7.40 -10.00 3.50
C ASN A 149 -8.78 -9.50 3.05
N ASN A 150 -9.64 -9.08 3.99
CA ASN A 150 -10.97 -8.54 3.67
C ASN A 150 -10.89 -7.29 2.77
N ILE A 151 -9.99 -6.35 3.08
CA ILE A 151 -9.78 -5.14 2.27
C ILE A 151 -9.36 -5.49 0.84
N ILE A 152 -8.43 -6.43 0.70
CA ILE A 152 -7.94 -6.87 -0.60
C ILE A 152 -9.02 -7.62 -1.37
N ASP A 153 -9.84 -8.43 -0.71
CA ASP A 153 -10.93 -9.14 -1.38
C ASP A 153 -11.97 -8.18 -1.94
N HIS A 154 -12.34 -7.13 -1.20
CA HIS A 154 -13.21 -6.06 -1.70
C HIS A 154 -12.56 -5.31 -2.88
N ALA A 155 -11.27 -4.97 -2.77
CA ALA A 155 -10.53 -4.28 -3.84
C ALA A 155 -10.42 -5.12 -5.12
N LEU A 156 -10.21 -6.43 -5.00
CA LEU A 156 -10.20 -7.37 -6.12
C LEU A 156 -11.59 -7.46 -6.75
N SER A 157 -12.66 -7.52 -5.96
CA SER A 157 -14.02 -7.52 -6.50
C SER A 157 -14.34 -6.25 -7.29
N ILE A 158 -13.89 -5.08 -6.83
CA ILE A 158 -14.00 -3.83 -7.60
C ILE A 158 -13.23 -3.94 -8.92
N CYS A 159 -12.00 -4.47 -8.91
CA CYS A 159 -11.23 -4.70 -10.14
C CYS A 159 -11.92 -5.70 -11.08
N GLU A 160 -12.53 -6.75 -10.53
CA GLU A 160 -13.27 -7.77 -11.27
C GLU A 160 -14.52 -7.22 -11.93
N GLU A 161 -15.18 -6.24 -11.31
CA GLU A 161 -16.30 -5.52 -11.90
C GLU A 161 -15.82 -4.58 -13.01
N LEU A 162 -14.81 -3.76 -12.72
CA LEU A 162 -14.25 -2.80 -13.68
C LEU A 162 -13.68 -3.45 -14.94
N LYS A 163 -13.12 -4.67 -14.84
CA LYS A 163 -12.57 -5.39 -16.00
C LYS A 163 -13.64 -5.77 -17.05
N GLN A 164 -14.93 -5.75 -16.68
CA GLN A 164 -16.04 -6.05 -17.59
C GLN A 164 -16.36 -4.88 -18.53
N TYR A 165 -16.09 -3.63 -18.12
CA TYR A 165 -16.39 -2.41 -18.89
C TYR A 165 -15.47 -2.13 -20.08
N LYS A 166 -14.50 -3.03 -20.33
CA LYS A 166 -13.58 -3.04 -21.49
C LYS A 166 -14.29 -2.92 -22.86
N ALA A 167 -15.59 -3.21 -22.94
CA ALA A 167 -16.35 -3.14 -24.19
C ALA A 167 -16.88 -1.73 -24.54
N SER A 168 -16.88 -0.76 -23.62
CA SER A 168 -17.67 0.48 -23.78
C SER A 168 -16.90 1.80 -23.76
N SER A 169 -15.74 1.94 -23.08
CA SER A 169 -14.95 3.19 -23.11
C SER A 169 -13.51 3.05 -22.57
N SER A 170 -12.60 3.94 -23.00
CA SER A 170 -11.16 3.95 -22.67
C SER A 170 -10.83 4.50 -21.30
N VAL A 171 -11.73 5.32 -20.71
CA VAL A 171 -11.50 6.03 -19.45
C VAL A 171 -11.60 5.10 -18.25
N GLU A 172 -12.66 4.29 -18.19
CA GLU A 172 -12.92 3.26 -17.17
C GLU A 172 -11.76 2.25 -17.12
N PHE A 173 -11.20 1.94 -18.29
CA PHE A 173 -10.07 1.02 -18.39
C PHE A 173 -8.77 1.59 -17.82
N THR A 174 -8.57 2.91 -17.89
CA THR A 174 -7.45 3.58 -17.21
C THR A 174 -7.58 3.46 -15.69
N PHE A 175 -8.79 3.62 -15.14
CA PHE A 175 -9.02 3.44 -13.71
C PHE A 175 -8.74 2.01 -13.24
N PHE A 176 -9.23 1.02 -14.01
CA PHE A 176 -8.91 -0.39 -13.77
C PHE A 176 -7.40 -0.66 -13.71
N ASN A 177 -6.63 -0.19 -14.70
CA ASN A 177 -5.18 -0.37 -14.72
C ASN A 177 -4.49 0.36 -13.56
N GLY A 178 -4.93 1.58 -13.25
CA GLY A 178 -4.39 2.35 -12.12
C GLY A 178 -4.57 1.64 -10.78
N LEU A 179 -5.70 0.96 -10.58
CA LEU A 179 -5.95 0.15 -9.39
C LEU A 179 -5.04 -1.08 -9.35
N LEU A 180 -4.87 -1.79 -10.47
CA LEU A 180 -3.94 -2.92 -10.55
C LEU A 180 -2.51 -2.50 -10.21
N ASP A 181 -2.05 -1.37 -10.74
CA ASP A 181 -0.72 -0.84 -10.44
C ASP A 181 -0.56 -0.49 -8.95
N LYS A 182 -1.61 0.03 -8.31
CA LYS A 182 -1.60 0.25 -6.85
C LYS A 182 -1.51 -1.08 -6.10
N MET A 183 -2.15 -2.14 -6.57
CA MET A 183 -2.18 -3.44 -5.90
C MET A 183 -0.88 -4.25 -6.07
N LYS A 184 -0.07 -3.96 -7.09
CA LYS A 184 1.17 -4.69 -7.42
C LYS A 184 2.17 -4.88 -6.27
N SER A 185 2.24 -3.95 -5.33
CA SER A 185 3.22 -3.99 -4.23
C SER A 185 2.72 -4.72 -2.97
N ILE A 186 1.53 -5.33 -3.02
CA ILE A 186 0.90 -5.98 -1.88
C ILE A 186 1.20 -7.46 -1.92
N HIS A 187 1.63 -8.04 -0.80
CA HIS A 187 1.75 -9.50 -0.68
C HIS A 187 0.36 -10.14 -0.53
N PHE A 188 -0.05 -10.91 -1.52
CA PHE A 188 -1.32 -11.63 -1.54
C PHE A 188 -1.21 -13.02 -0.92
N ASN A 189 -2.33 -13.54 -0.43
CA ASN A 189 -2.47 -14.99 -0.26
C ASN A 189 -2.68 -15.67 -1.63
N GLU A 190 -2.65 -17.00 -1.66
CA GLU A 190 -2.72 -17.77 -2.91
C GLU A 190 -3.98 -17.49 -3.73
N GLU A 191 -5.15 -17.45 -3.10
CA GLU A 191 -6.43 -17.18 -3.78
C GLU A 191 -6.48 -15.75 -4.36
N GLN A 192 -6.06 -14.77 -3.57
CA GLN A 192 -5.99 -13.38 -3.99
C GLN A 192 -5.00 -13.17 -5.14
N GLN A 193 -3.87 -13.88 -5.11
CA GLN A 193 -2.89 -13.86 -6.19
C GLN A 193 -3.51 -14.35 -7.50
N GLN A 194 -4.26 -15.46 -7.47
CA GLN A 194 -4.95 -15.99 -8.65
C GLN A 194 -5.98 -14.99 -9.21
N ARG A 195 -6.77 -14.37 -8.34
CA ARG A 195 -7.75 -13.33 -8.72
C ARG A 195 -7.08 -12.09 -9.33
N TYR A 196 -5.98 -11.63 -8.74
CA TYR A 196 -5.18 -10.53 -9.25
C TYR A 196 -4.60 -10.85 -10.64
N ASP A 197 -4.02 -12.04 -10.82
CA ASP A 197 -3.44 -12.47 -12.09
C ASP A 197 -4.49 -12.60 -13.20
N ALA A 198 -5.70 -13.05 -12.86
CA ALA A 198 -6.83 -13.05 -13.80
C ALA A 198 -7.16 -11.63 -14.27
N CYS A 199 -7.17 -10.63 -13.38
CA CYS A 199 -7.36 -9.23 -13.75
C CYS A 199 -6.19 -8.69 -14.60
N LEU A 200 -4.96 -9.02 -14.23
CA LEU A 200 -3.75 -8.60 -14.95
C LEU A 200 -3.72 -9.15 -16.39
N SER A 201 -4.14 -10.40 -16.60
CA SER A 201 -4.23 -11.00 -17.93
C SER A 201 -5.21 -10.23 -18.85
N LYS A 202 -6.33 -9.76 -18.28
CA LYS A 202 -7.33 -8.95 -19.00
C LYS A 202 -6.79 -7.57 -19.36
N SER A 203 -5.99 -6.97 -18.47
CA SER A 203 -5.24 -5.73 -18.72
C SER A 203 -4.29 -5.92 -19.92
N LYS A 204 -3.39 -6.91 -19.87
CA LYS A 204 -2.39 -7.16 -20.94
C LYS A 204 -3.01 -7.49 -22.30
N SER A 205 -4.07 -8.29 -22.34
CA SER A 205 -4.76 -8.64 -23.60
C SER A 205 -5.39 -7.45 -24.32
N SER A 206 -5.68 -6.35 -23.62
CA SER A 206 -6.16 -5.11 -24.25
C SER A 206 -5.02 -4.36 -24.94
N SER A 207 -3.91 -4.16 -24.23
CA SER A 207 -2.75 -3.41 -24.69
C SER A 207 -2.15 -4.04 -25.95
N ASN A 208 -2.01 -5.37 -25.97
CA ASN A 208 -1.49 -6.08 -27.14
C ASN A 208 -2.39 -5.96 -28.38
N LYS A 209 -3.73 -5.84 -28.22
CA LYS A 209 -4.64 -5.61 -29.36
C LYS A 209 -4.47 -4.22 -29.95
N TYR A 210 -4.37 -3.19 -29.11
CA TYR A 210 -4.12 -1.81 -29.58
C TYR A 210 -2.77 -1.68 -30.28
N ILE A 211 -1.72 -2.31 -29.74
CA ILE A 211 -0.39 -2.33 -30.37
C ILE A 211 -0.45 -3.05 -31.72
N ALA A 212 -1.08 -4.23 -31.79
CA ALA A 212 -1.20 -4.97 -33.04
C ALA A 212 -1.96 -4.18 -34.14
N ILE A 213 -3.06 -3.51 -33.78
CA ILE A 213 -3.82 -2.67 -34.72
C ILE A 213 -2.96 -1.47 -35.20
N THR A 214 -2.26 -0.81 -34.28
CA THR A 214 -1.39 0.33 -34.61
C THR A 214 -0.26 -0.08 -35.56
N VAL A 215 0.36 -1.24 -35.33
CA VAL A 215 1.40 -1.80 -36.20
C VAL A 215 0.85 -2.12 -37.59
N VAL A 216 -0.34 -2.72 -37.69
CA VAL A 216 -0.98 -3.00 -38.99
C VAL A 216 -1.27 -1.71 -39.76
N ILE A 217 -1.78 -0.67 -39.10
CA ILE A 217 -2.03 0.64 -39.72
C ILE A 217 -0.73 1.28 -40.22
N ALA A 218 0.34 1.22 -39.41
CA ALA A 218 1.64 1.76 -39.79
C ALA A 218 2.24 1.03 -41.01
N ILE A 219 2.11 -0.29 -41.07
CA ILE A 219 2.55 -1.11 -42.22
C ILE A 219 1.75 -0.72 -43.48
N ILE A 220 0.43 -0.58 -43.38
CA ILE A 220 -0.42 -0.18 -44.52
C ILE A 220 -0.05 1.24 -45.00
N ALA A 221 0.21 2.17 -44.08
CA ALA A 221 0.65 3.52 -44.41
C ALA A 221 2.01 3.53 -45.13
N LEU A 222 2.97 2.72 -44.68
CA LEU A 222 4.27 2.54 -45.33
C LEU A 222 4.14 1.94 -46.73
N ILE A 223 3.30 0.91 -46.91
CA ILE A 223 3.03 0.31 -48.24
C ILE A 223 2.44 1.35 -49.19
N ARG A 224 1.47 2.16 -48.73
CA ARG A 224 0.88 3.23 -49.54
C ARG A 224 1.89 4.33 -49.89
N LEU A 225 2.79 4.67 -48.97
CA LEU A 225 3.84 5.66 -49.21
C LEU A 225 4.83 5.15 -50.26
N ILE A 226 5.24 3.89 -50.19
CA ILE A 226 6.13 3.26 -51.17
C ILE A 226 5.46 3.19 -52.55
N ALA A 227 4.18 2.80 -52.62
CA ALA A 227 3.43 2.74 -53.87
C ALA A 227 3.13 4.12 -54.49
N ALA A 228 3.21 5.21 -53.72
CA ALA A 228 3.05 6.57 -54.21
C ALA A 228 4.38 7.21 -54.68
N ILE A 229 5.52 6.62 -54.30
CA ILE A 229 6.87 7.08 -54.66
C ILE A 229 7.44 6.26 -55.84
N ALA A 230 6.96 5.02 -56.04
CA ALA A 230 7.25 4.17 -57.20
C ALA A 230 6.36 4.51 -58.40
#